data_AF-A0A8J8A7H8-F1
#
_entry.id   AF-A0A8J8A7H8-F1
#
_cell.length_a   1.000
_cell.length_b   1.000
_cell.length_c   1.000
_cell.angle_alpha   90.00
_cell.angle_beta   90.00
_cell.angle_gamma   90.00
#
_symmetry.space_group_name_H-M   'P 1'
#
loop_
_entity.id
_entity.type
_entity.pdbx_description
1 polymer ?
#
loop_
_entity_poly.entity_id
_entity_poly.type
_entity_poly.pdbx_seq_one_letter_code
_entity_poly.pdbx_strand_id
1 'polypeptide(L)'
;MNEIVIILPKEKFKSLKGRDVKAIIEGNLSRVEETLKAEREEFLREKMGKLEEKLREMEGEIEELKEFYEKALRDKEFMTAERDRLRKENEELKKAVEERTRELEKVHGS
;
A
#
# COMPACT_ATOMS: atom_id res chain seq x y z
N MET A 1 -27.22 35.77 4.38
CA MET A 1 -26.09 36.25 5.20
C MET A 1 -26.14 35.49 6.50
N ASN A 2 -25.08 34.77 6.86
CA ASN A 2 -25.02 34.10 8.16
C ASN A 2 -24.68 35.16 9.22
N GLU A 3 -25.56 35.38 10.19
CA GLU A 3 -25.25 36.21 11.36
C GLU A 3 -24.22 35.48 12.23
N ILE A 4 -23.06 36.11 12.44
CA ILE A 4 -22.04 35.61 13.36
C ILE A 4 -22.34 36.19 14.74
N VAL A 5 -22.90 35.37 15.62
CA VAL A 5 -23.20 35.75 17.00
C VAL A 5 -21.99 35.43 17.88
N ILE A 6 -21.30 36.46 18.35
CA ILE A 6 -20.15 36.32 19.27
C ILE A 6 -20.66 36.41 20.71
N ILE A 7 -20.64 35.27 21.43
CA ILE A 7 -21.04 35.21 22.84
C ILE A 7 -19.82 35.48 23.72
N LEU A 8 -19.90 36.53 24.54
CA LEU A 8 -18.82 36.94 25.43
C LEU A 8 -19.24 36.82 26.90
N PRO A 9 -18.32 36.44 27.80
CA PRO A 9 -18.55 36.52 29.23
C PRO A 9 -18.89 37.95 29.69
N LYS A 10 -19.78 38.07 30.68
CA LYS A 10 -20.32 39.35 31.16
C LYS A 10 -19.23 40.36 31.55
N GLU A 11 -18.11 39.89 32.06
CA GLU A 11 -16.94 40.69 32.45
C GLU A 11 -16.18 41.27 31.24
N LYS A 12 -15.94 40.43 30.22
CA LYS A 12 -15.32 40.87 28.96
C LYS A 12 -16.22 41.84 28.20
N PHE A 13 -17.54 41.60 28.20
CA PHE A 13 -18.50 42.53 27.62
C PHE A 13 -18.51 43.89 28.32
N LYS A 14 -18.46 43.91 29.67
CA LYS A 14 -18.33 45.17 30.43
C LYS A 14 -17.03 45.92 30.10
N SER A 15 -15.93 45.21 29.85
CA SER A 15 -14.64 45.83 29.48
C SER A 15 -14.63 46.44 28.07
N LEU A 16 -15.57 46.05 27.21
CA LEU A 16 -15.74 46.56 25.85
C LEU A 16 -16.75 47.70 25.78
N LYS A 17 -17.53 47.93 26.84
CA LYS A 17 -18.54 48.99 26.91
C LYS A 17 -17.84 50.36 26.88
N GLY A 18 -18.15 51.17 25.85
CA GLY A 18 -17.55 52.49 25.64
C GLY A 18 -16.25 52.50 24.81
N ARG A 19 -15.81 51.35 24.29
CA ARG A 19 -14.73 51.26 23.29
C ARG A 19 -15.30 50.99 21.90
N ASP A 20 -14.60 51.44 20.87
CA ASP A 20 -14.95 51.11 19.50
C ASP A 20 -14.60 49.65 19.20
N VAL A 21 -15.60 48.78 19.35
CA VAL A 21 -15.48 47.34 19.12
C VAL A 21 -15.11 47.04 17.66
N LYS A 22 -15.54 47.88 16.71
CA LYS A 22 -15.24 47.70 15.29
C LYS A 22 -13.76 47.92 15.03
N ALA A 23 -13.18 48.98 15.56
CA ALA A 23 -11.75 49.26 15.46
C ALA A 23 -10.88 48.17 16.11
N ILE A 24 -11.34 47.56 17.21
CA ILE A 24 -10.65 46.44 17.86
C ILE A 24 -10.66 45.18 16.99
N ILE A 25 -11.78 44.88 16.34
CA ILE A 25 -11.89 43.75 15.42
C ILE A 25 -11.02 43.97 14.18
N GLU A 26 -11.11 45.15 13.56
CA GLU A 26 -10.29 45.53 12.39
C GLU A 26 -8.79 45.50 12.71
N GLY A 27 -8.39 45.96 13.91
CA GLY A 27 -6.99 45.92 14.34
C GLY A 27 -6.44 44.52 14.65
N ASN A 28 -7.30 43.51 14.87
CA ASN A 28 -6.87 42.13 15.15
C ASN A 28 -7.10 41.17 13.98
N LEU A 29 -7.79 41.62 12.93
CA LEU A 29 -8.11 40.80 11.75
C LEU A 29 -6.86 40.20 11.09
N SER A 30 -5.79 40.99 10.95
CA SER A 30 -4.52 40.52 10.38
C SER A 30 -3.86 39.41 11.20
N ARG A 31 -3.88 39.53 12.53
CA ARG A 31 -3.33 38.52 13.44
C ARG A 31 -4.12 37.22 13.38
N VAL A 32 -5.45 37.31 13.31
CA VAL A 32 -6.30 36.12 13.15
C VAL A 32 -6.04 35.45 11.81
N GLU A 33 -5.87 36.23 10.73
CA GLU A 33 -5.51 35.70 9.42
C GLU A 33 -4.16 34.98 9.42
N GLU A 34 -3.15 35.54 10.09
CA GLU A 34 -1.84 34.90 10.29
C GLU A 34 -1.95 33.59 11.06
N THR A 35 -2.69 33.57 12.17
CA THR A 35 -2.94 32.35 12.95
C THR A 35 -3.63 31.28 12.09
N LEU A 36 -4.68 31.64 11.36
CA LEU A 36 -5.40 30.69 10.49
C LEU A 36 -4.51 30.15 9.36
N LYS A 37 -3.60 30.98 8.81
CA LYS A 37 -2.62 30.53 7.82
C LYS A 37 -1.64 29.53 8.44
N ALA A 38 -1.13 29.80 9.63
CA ALA A 38 -0.22 28.91 10.34
C ALA A 38 -0.89 27.56 10.67
N GLU A 39 -2.11 27.58 11.21
CA GLU A 39 -2.89 26.36 11.50
C GLU A 39 -3.15 25.55 10.23
N ARG A 40 -3.48 26.22 9.12
CA ARG A 40 -3.68 25.56 7.83
C ARG A 40 -2.39 24.93 7.31
N GLU A 41 -1.26 25.63 7.45
CA GLU A 41 0.04 25.11 7.04
C GLU A 41 0.42 23.87 7.86
N GLU A 42 0.25 23.91 9.17
CA GLU A 42 0.50 22.77 10.06
C GLU A 42 -0.36 21.57 9.68
N PHE A 43 -1.66 21.77 9.47
CA PHE A 43 -2.57 20.72 9.02
C PHE A 43 -2.12 20.10 7.69
N LEU A 44 -1.71 20.93 6.72
CA LEU A 44 -1.23 20.45 5.42
C LEU A 44 0.08 19.66 5.56
N ARG A 45 1.01 20.12 6.41
CA ARG A 45 2.27 19.40 6.69
C ARG A 45 2.01 18.04 7.31
N GLU A 46 1.09 17.94 8.26
CA GLU A 46 0.70 16.66 8.86
C GLU A 46 0.11 15.70 7.81
N LYS A 47 -0.76 16.22 6.93
CA LYS A 47 -1.34 15.43 5.83
C LYS A 47 -0.28 14.96 4.84
N MET A 48 0.69 15.82 4.50
CA MET A 48 1.82 15.43 3.66
C MET A 48 2.63 14.31 4.29
N GLY A 49 2.99 14.43 5.57
CA GLY A 49 3.76 13.39 6.27
C GLY A 49 3.05 12.03 6.24
N LYS A 50 1.74 12.01 6.48
CA LYS A 50 0.93 10.77 6.39
C LYS A 50 0.90 10.17 4.98
N LEU A 51 0.87 11.02 3.94
CA LEU A 51 0.90 10.56 2.55
C LEU A 51 2.28 10.01 2.17
N GLU A 52 3.36 10.65 2.61
CA GLU A 52 4.73 10.17 2.38
C GLU A 52 5.01 8.85 3.08
N GLU A 53 4.53 8.66 4.32
CA GLU A 53 4.61 7.38 5.02
C GLU A 53 3.88 6.28 4.26
N LYS A 54 2.63 6.53 3.86
CA LYS A 54 1.85 5.58 3.09
C LYS A 54 2.48 5.25 1.73
N LEU A 55 3.12 6.23 1.09
CA LEU A 55 3.85 6.00 -0.16
C LEU A 55 5.02 5.04 0.05
N ARG A 56 5.82 5.24 1.11
CA ARG A 56 6.93 4.35 1.46
C ARG A 56 6.45 2.93 1.78
N GLU A 57 5.34 2.78 2.49
CA GLU A 57 4.73 1.47 2.74
C GLU A 57 4.36 0.76 1.43
N MET A 58 3.65 1.45 0.54
CA MET A 58 3.27 0.89 -0.77
C MET A 58 4.48 0.52 -1.63
N GLU A 59 5.54 1.34 -1.61
CA GLU A 59 6.80 1.03 -2.30
C GLU A 59 7.44 -0.26 -1.75
N GLY A 60 7.42 -0.46 -0.42
CA GLY A 60 7.88 -1.69 0.22
C GLY A 60 7.06 -2.91 -0.20
N GLU A 61 5.73 -2.83 -0.14
CA GLU A 61 4.82 -3.91 -0.56
C GLU A 61 5.04 -4.30 -2.03
N ILE A 62 5.29 -3.33 -2.91
CA ILE A 62 5.59 -3.57 -4.32
C ILE A 62 6.90 -4.34 -4.48
N GLU A 63 7.93 -3.99 -3.71
CA GLU A 63 9.22 -4.67 -3.79
C GLU A 63 9.12 -6.12 -3.30
N GLU A 64 8.43 -6.35 -2.17
CA GLU A 64 8.14 -7.70 -1.68
C GLU A 64 7.37 -8.54 -2.72
N LEU A 65 6.40 -7.92 -3.41
CA LEU A 65 5.62 -8.59 -4.45
C LEU A 65 6.48 -8.98 -5.65
N LYS A 66 7.44 -8.13 -6.06
CA LYS A 66 8.39 -8.45 -7.13
C LYS A 66 9.26 -9.64 -6.75
N GLU A 67 9.85 -9.62 -5.55
CA GLU A 67 10.69 -10.72 -5.06
C GLU A 67 9.92 -12.05 -5.02
N PHE A 68 8.68 -12.00 -4.52
CA PHE A 68 7.79 -13.15 -4.51
C PHE A 68 7.54 -13.67 -5.94
N TYR A 69 7.24 -12.78 -6.88
CA TYR A 69 6.97 -13.16 -8.26
C TYR A 69 8.20 -13.79 -8.95
N GLU A 70 9.38 -13.22 -8.75
CA GLU A 70 10.64 -13.78 -9.27
C GLU A 70 10.94 -15.16 -8.69
N LYS A 71 10.69 -15.36 -7.40
CA LYS A 71 10.83 -16.67 -6.76
C LYS A 71 9.84 -17.69 -7.35
N ALA A 72 8.56 -17.30 -7.46
CA ALA A 72 7.52 -18.16 -8.02
C ALA A 72 7.83 -18.53 -9.49
N LEU A 73 8.40 -17.62 -10.26
CA LEU A 73 8.81 -17.89 -11.63
C LEU A 73 9.93 -18.93 -11.70
N ARG A 74 10.98 -18.77 -10.88
CA ARG A 74 12.09 -19.74 -10.78
C ARG A 74 11.59 -21.13 -10.36
N ASP A 75 10.72 -21.20 -9.36
CA ASP A 75 10.15 -22.46 -8.89
C ASP A 75 9.32 -23.12 -9.99
N LYS A 76 8.54 -22.35 -10.75
CA LYS A 76 7.76 -22.86 -11.89
C LYS A 76 8.66 -23.43 -12.99
N GLU A 77 9.73 -22.73 -13.33
CA GLU A 77 10.70 -23.18 -14.35
C GLU A 77 11.36 -24.49 -13.93
N PHE A 78 11.83 -24.56 -12.67
CA PHE A 78 12.41 -25.77 -12.09
C PHE A 78 11.43 -26.95 -12.15
N MET A 79 10.19 -26.76 -11.68
CA MET A 79 9.18 -27.82 -11.68
C MET A 79 8.81 -28.27 -13.09
N THR A 80 8.81 -27.36 -14.06
CA THR A 80 8.53 -27.69 -15.46
C THR A 80 9.66 -28.55 -16.04
N ALA A 81 10.92 -28.18 -15.79
CA ALA A 81 12.08 -28.94 -16.23
C ALA A 81 12.10 -30.34 -15.61
N GLU A 82 11.83 -30.47 -14.32
CA GLU A 82 11.82 -31.76 -13.63
C GLU A 82 10.67 -32.66 -14.14
N ARG A 83 9.48 -32.08 -14.38
CA ARG A 83 8.37 -32.82 -14.98
C ARG A 83 8.73 -33.37 -16.36
N ASP A 84 9.41 -32.57 -17.18
CA ASP A 84 9.78 -32.98 -18.53
C ASP A 84 10.89 -34.05 -18.50
N ARG A 85 11.81 -33.99 -17.54
CA ARG A 85 12.79 -35.06 -17.27
C ARG A 85 12.09 -36.38 -16.89
N LEU A 86 11.19 -36.34 -15.92
CA LEU A 86 10.43 -37.51 -15.46
C LEU A 86 9.54 -38.10 -16.57
N ARG A 87 9.02 -37.27 -17.49
CA ARG A 87 8.28 -37.76 -18.66
C ARG A 87 9.17 -38.59 -19.58
N LYS A 88 10.36 -38.09 -19.90
CA LYS A 88 11.33 -38.82 -20.75
C LYS A 88 11.75 -40.13 -20.10
N GLU A 89 12.11 -40.09 -18.82
CA GLU A 89 12.52 -41.29 -18.07
C GLU A 89 11.40 -42.34 -18.01
N ASN A 90 10.15 -41.93 -17.79
CA ASN A 90 9.01 -42.84 -17.83
C ASN A 90 8.78 -43.45 -19.22
N GLU A 91 8.97 -42.70 -20.30
CA GLU A 91 8.87 -43.22 -21.67
C GLU A 91 9.97 -44.26 -21.96
N GLU A 92 11.19 -44.00 -21.52
CA GLU A 92 12.31 -44.94 -21.64
C GLU A 92 12.05 -46.23 -20.84
N LEU A 93 11.61 -46.10 -19.58
CA LEU A 93 11.26 -47.24 -18.74
C LEU A 93 10.12 -48.06 -19.33
N LYS A 94 9.08 -47.42 -19.87
CA LYS A 94 7.97 -48.12 -20.56
C LYS A 94 8.49 -48.93 -21.74
N LYS A 95 9.34 -48.35 -22.58
CA LYS A 95 9.94 -49.07 -23.73
C LYS A 95 10.76 -50.27 -23.25
N ALA A 96 11.60 -50.10 -22.23
CA ALA A 96 12.40 -51.18 -21.68
C ALA A 96 11.55 -52.31 -21.08
N VAL A 97 10.46 -51.97 -20.38
CA VAL A 97 9.52 -52.95 -19.84
C VAL A 97 8.79 -53.70 -20.95
N GLU A 98 8.32 -53.01 -21.98
CA GLU A 98 7.67 -53.64 -23.14
C GLU A 98 8.61 -54.60 -23.86
N GLU A 99 9.88 -54.21 -24.06
CA GLU A 99 10.90 -55.04 -24.68
C GLU A 99 11.18 -56.30 -23.85
N ARG A 100 11.38 -56.14 -22.53
CA ARG A 100 11.55 -57.28 -21.60
C ARG A 100 10.34 -58.20 -21.56
N THR A 101 9.13 -57.65 -21.63
CA THR A 101 7.90 -58.46 -21.66
C THR A 101 7.84 -59.29 -22.94
N ARG A 102 8.13 -58.69 -24.11
CA ARG A 102 8.21 -59.40 -25.39
C ARG A 102 9.30 -60.46 -25.41
N GLU A 103 10.46 -60.21 -24.80
CA GLU A 103 11.52 -61.21 -24.66
C GLU A 103 11.07 -62.41 -23.81
N LEU A 104 10.43 -62.16 -22.67
CA LEU A 104 9.93 -63.21 -21.77
C LEU A 104 8.81 -64.04 -22.41
N GLU A 105 7.90 -63.42 -23.17
CA GLU A 105 6.86 -64.12 -23.93
C GLU A 105 7.47 -65.04 -25.00
N LYS A 106 8.56 -64.63 -25.66
CA LYS A 106 9.28 -65.47 -26.63
C LYS A 106 10.00 -66.65 -25.98
N VAL A 107 10.53 -66.47 -24.76
CA VAL A 107 11.29 -67.51 -24.04
C VAL A 107 10.38 -68.53 -23.35
N HIS A 108 9.24 -68.11 -22.80
CA HIS A 108 8.30 -68.99 -22.08
C HIS A 108 7.11 -69.47 -22.93
N GLY A 109 6.96 -68.99 -24.16
CA GLY A 109 5.94 -69.42 -25.12
C GLY A 109 6.36 -70.58 -26.04
N SER A 110 7.50 -71.23 -25.79
CA SER A 110 7.95 -72.46 -26.45
C SER A 110 7.67 -73.70 -25.59
#